data_AF-A0A0G0QTS5-F1
#
_entry.id   AF-A0A0G0QTS5-F1
#
_cell.length_a   1.000
_cell.length_b   1.000
_cell.length_c   1.000
_cell.angle_alpha   90.00
_cell.angle_beta   90.00
_cell.angle_gamma   90.00
#
_symmetry.space_group_name_H-M   'P 1'
#
loop_
_entity.id
_entity.type
_entity.pdbx_description
1 polymer ?
#
loop_
_entity_poly.entity_id
_entity_poly.type
_entity_poly.pdbx_seq_one_letter_code
_entity_poly.pdbx_strand_id
1 'polypeptide(L)'
;MKSIQRLFEKIAREHPNWGSVIVFNHIVNGKNFSHDRIARWFNLLVDKEEYDRSEKKQILEYIYLLNSPLNRTKNDGIKPSRREKIRKTDKDDINAKRGTKITEII
;
A
#
# COMPACT_ATOMS: atom_id res chain seq x y z
N MET A 1 -0.51 30.62 -2.60
CA MET A 1 -0.31 29.15 -2.52
C MET A 1 0.19 28.63 -3.86
N LYS A 2 1.36 27.99 -3.93
CA LYS A 2 1.74 27.22 -5.12
C LYS A 2 0.90 25.94 -5.11
N SER A 3 0.03 25.74 -6.09
CA SER A 3 -0.78 24.52 -6.21
C SER A 3 0.11 23.31 -6.49
N ILE A 4 -0.35 22.10 -6.12
CA ILE A 4 0.34 20.83 -6.43
C ILE A 4 0.63 20.74 -7.92
N GLN A 5 -0.33 21.16 -8.75
CA GLN A 5 -0.17 21.29 -10.20
C GLN A 5 1.04 22.13 -10.63
N ARG A 6 1.19 23.34 -10.10
CA ARG A 6 2.33 24.22 -10.47
C ARG A 6 3.67 23.59 -10.11
N LEU A 7 3.73 22.84 -9.01
CA LEU A 7 4.95 22.16 -8.60
C LEU A 7 5.21 20.93 -9.49
N PHE A 8 4.16 20.18 -9.82
CA PHE A 8 4.21 19.06 -10.74
C PHE A 8 4.74 19.47 -12.11
N GLU A 9 4.12 20.48 -12.75
CA GLU A 9 4.51 21.00 -14.06
C GLU A 9 5.93 21.59 -14.07
N LYS A 10 6.38 22.12 -12.92
CA LYS A 10 7.75 22.59 -12.77
C LYS A 10 8.73 21.41 -12.80
N ILE A 11 8.53 20.42 -11.92
CA ILE A 11 9.44 19.27 -11.81
C ILE A 11 9.41 18.40 -13.07
N ALA A 12 8.25 18.21 -13.69
CA ALA A 12 8.14 17.47 -14.96
C ALA A 12 8.91 18.14 -16.10
N ARG A 13 8.96 19.48 -16.15
CA ARG A 13 9.77 20.22 -17.13
C ARG A 13 11.27 20.16 -16.83
N GLU A 14 11.65 20.18 -15.55
CA GLU A 14 13.05 20.06 -15.12
C GLU A 14 13.58 18.62 -15.34
N HIS A 15 12.70 17.63 -15.32
CA HIS A 15 13.02 16.21 -15.48
C HIS A 15 12.12 15.52 -16.52
N PRO A 16 12.30 15.81 -17.83
CA PRO A 16 11.41 15.32 -18.89
C PRO A 16 11.41 13.78 -19.06
N ASN A 17 12.43 13.10 -18.52
CA ASN A 17 12.56 11.64 -18.60
C ASN A 17 11.93 10.92 -17.39
N TRP A 18 11.31 11.64 -16.45
CA TRP A 18 10.66 11.02 -15.30
C TRP A 18 9.20 10.73 -15.60
N GLY A 19 8.74 9.55 -15.14
CA GLY A 19 7.32 9.24 -15.12
C GLY A 19 6.54 10.17 -14.19
N SER A 20 5.30 10.46 -14.55
CA SER A 20 4.34 11.22 -13.77
C SER A 20 4.15 10.69 -12.35
N VAL A 21 4.22 9.36 -12.12
CA VAL A 21 4.20 8.78 -10.76
C VAL A 21 5.42 9.24 -9.95
N ILE A 22 6.61 9.21 -10.55
CA ILE A 22 7.87 9.59 -9.90
C ILE A 22 7.85 11.09 -9.58
N VAL A 23 7.43 11.92 -10.54
CA VAL A 23 7.29 13.36 -10.36
C VAL A 23 6.31 13.65 -9.21
N PHE A 24 5.17 12.96 -9.16
CA PHE A 24 4.19 13.15 -8.10
C PHE A 24 4.74 12.75 -6.72
N ASN A 25 5.45 11.62 -6.63
CA ASN A 25 6.10 11.20 -5.39
C ASN A 25 7.11 12.23 -4.91
N HIS A 26 7.91 12.79 -5.83
CA HIS A 26 8.92 13.79 -5.52
C HIS A 26 8.32 15.06 -4.90
N ILE A 27 7.19 15.55 -5.43
CA ILE A 27 6.58 16.80 -4.95
C ILE A 27 5.84 16.63 -3.62
N VAL A 28 5.36 15.41 -3.32
CA VAL A 28 4.63 15.09 -2.10
C VAL A 28 5.57 14.71 -0.94
N ASN A 29 6.76 14.19 -1.25
CA ASN A 29 7.73 13.76 -0.25
C ASN A 29 8.08 14.86 0.77
N GLY A 30 7.92 14.53 2.05
CA GLY A 30 8.21 15.40 3.19
C GLY A 30 7.33 16.66 3.26
N LYS A 31 6.19 16.68 2.55
CA LYS A 31 5.16 17.72 2.70
C LYS A 31 4.12 17.28 3.74
N ASN A 32 3.08 18.08 3.96
CA ASN A 32 1.96 17.77 4.87
C ASN A 32 0.62 18.05 4.18
N PHE A 33 0.41 17.52 2.97
CA PHE A 33 -0.88 17.63 2.29
C PHE A 33 -1.93 16.73 2.97
N SER A 34 -3.22 17.03 2.82
CA SER A 34 -4.26 16.07 3.25
C SER A 34 -4.36 14.90 2.28
N HIS A 35 -4.79 13.73 2.75
CA HIS A 35 -4.99 12.55 1.90
C HIS A 35 -5.95 12.84 0.74
N ASP A 36 -7.06 13.54 1.00
CA ASP A 36 -8.02 13.92 -0.05
C ASP A 36 -7.39 14.79 -1.14
N ARG A 37 -6.50 15.70 -0.73
CA ARG A 37 -5.79 16.57 -1.66
C ARG A 37 -4.83 15.74 -2.52
N ILE A 38 -4.08 14.84 -1.92
CA ILE A 38 -3.18 13.92 -2.63
C ILE A 38 -3.97 13.07 -3.62
N ALA A 39 -5.02 12.38 -3.18
CA ALA A 39 -5.82 11.50 -4.03
C ALA A 39 -6.44 12.25 -5.21
N ARG A 40 -7.01 13.45 -4.97
CA ARG A 40 -7.59 14.28 -6.02
C ARG A 40 -6.56 14.67 -7.07
N TRP A 41 -5.40 15.16 -6.64
CA TRP A 41 -4.36 15.62 -7.57
C TRP A 41 -3.62 14.47 -8.25
N PHE A 42 -3.45 13.33 -7.58
CA PHE A 42 -2.91 12.12 -8.19
C PHE A 42 -3.77 11.70 -9.39
N ASN A 43 -5.10 11.66 -9.21
CA ASN A 43 -6.03 11.31 -10.29
C ASN A 43 -6.04 12.30 -11.46
N LEU A 44 -5.68 13.57 -11.21
CA LEU A 44 -5.69 14.63 -12.21
C LEU A 44 -4.36 14.76 -12.96
N LEU A 45 -3.23 14.45 -12.32
CA LEU A 45 -1.89 14.76 -12.84
C LEU A 45 -1.09 13.53 -13.25
N VAL A 46 -1.35 12.38 -12.64
CA VAL A 46 -0.59 11.14 -12.92
C VAL A 46 -1.23 10.43 -14.10
N ASP A 47 -0.40 10.08 -15.09
CA ASP A 47 -0.82 9.29 -16.23
C ASP A 47 -1.30 7.90 -15.77
N LYS A 48 -2.47 7.50 -16.26
CA LYS A 48 -3.11 6.23 -15.88
C LYS A 48 -2.46 5.03 -16.56
N GLU A 49 -1.68 5.25 -17.62
CA GLU A 49 -0.96 4.20 -18.32
C GLU A 49 0.37 3.85 -17.63
N GLU A 50 0.84 4.67 -16.68
CA GLU A 50 2.07 4.42 -15.92
C GLU A 50 1.89 3.44 -14.75
N TYR A 51 0.65 3.11 -14.39
CA TYR A 51 0.38 2.21 -13.28
C TYR A 51 -0.82 1.32 -13.57
N ASP A 52 -0.79 0.09 -13.07
CA ASP A 52 -1.99 -0.75 -13.08
C ASP A 52 -3.01 -0.17 -12.09
N ARG A 53 -4.26 -0.04 -12.54
CA ARG A 53 -5.39 0.37 -11.71
C ARG A 53 -5.54 -0.51 -10.46
N SER A 54 -5.14 -1.78 -10.53
CA SER A 54 -5.12 -2.71 -9.39
C SER A 54 -4.15 -2.29 -8.28
N GLU A 55 -3.05 -1.61 -8.64
CA GLU A 55 -1.99 -1.15 -7.73
C GLU A 55 -2.23 0.25 -7.18
N LYS A 56 -3.15 1.02 -7.79
CA LYS A 56 -3.45 2.41 -7.41
C LYS A 56 -3.58 2.64 -5.90
N LYS A 57 -4.27 1.72 -5.22
CA LYS A 57 -4.47 1.81 -3.77
C LYS A 57 -3.14 1.77 -3.02
N GLN A 58 -2.26 0.83 -3.38
CA GLN A 58 -0.95 0.66 -2.75
C GLN A 58 -0.03 1.84 -3.05
N ILE A 59 -0.10 2.38 -4.28
CA ILE A 59 0.63 3.58 -4.67
C ILE A 59 0.21 4.78 -3.81
N LEU A 60 -1.10 4.99 -3.63
CA LEU A 60 -1.60 6.07 -2.77
C LEU A 60 -1.18 5.88 -1.30
N GLU A 61 -1.26 4.65 -0.77
CA GLU A 61 -0.79 4.33 0.58
C GLU A 61 0.69 4.68 0.76
N TYR A 62 1.54 4.34 -0.21
CA TYR A 62 2.95 4.73 -0.21
C TYR A 62 3.14 6.26 -0.24
N ILE A 63 2.39 6.96 -1.09
CA ILE A 63 2.46 8.43 -1.18
C ILE A 63 2.05 9.08 0.15
N TYR A 64 1.04 8.55 0.85
CA TYR A 64 0.65 9.06 2.17
C TYR A 64 1.76 8.91 3.20
N LEU A 65 2.52 7.80 3.16
CA LEU A 65 3.70 7.61 4.00
C LEU A 65 4.80 8.63 3.67
N LEU A 66 5.03 8.92 2.39
CA LEU A 66 6.01 9.93 1.96
C LEU A 66 5.59 11.36 2.34
N ASN A 67 4.29 11.64 2.39
CA ASN A 67 3.73 12.95 2.76
C ASN A 67 3.77 13.23 4.26
N SER A 68 4.67 12.59 4.99
CA SER A 68 4.96 12.97 6.37
C SER A 68 6.40 13.48 6.42
N PRO A 69 6.67 14.65 7.02
CA PRO A 69 8.04 15.06 7.27
C PRO A 69 8.68 13.97 8.12
N LEU A 70 9.87 13.50 7.73
CA LEU A 70 10.59 12.47 8.45
C LEU A 70 10.81 12.96 9.89
N ASN A 71 9.97 12.52 10.83
CA ASN A 71 10.22 12.66 12.26
C ASN A 71 11.39 11.72 12.59
N ARG A 72 12.62 12.14 12.29
CA ARG A 72 13.86 11.38 12.54
C ARG A 72 14.15 11.15 14.02
N THR A 73 13.23 11.47 14.92
CA THR A 73 13.32 11.17 16.35
C THR A 73 11.95 10.82 16.89
N LYS A 74 11.61 9.54 16.80
CA LYS A 74 10.95 8.71 17.84
C LYS A 74 10.97 7.29 17.30
N ASN A 75 11.50 6.38 18.10
CA ASN A 75 11.79 4.98 17.78
C ASN A 75 10.50 4.14 17.56
N ASP A 76 9.62 4.59 16.68
CA ASP A 76 8.39 3.88 16.36
C ASP A 76 8.68 3.04 15.12
N GLY A 77 9.27 1.86 15.35
CA GLY A 77 9.51 0.88 14.30
C GLY A 77 8.23 0.69 13.49
N ILE A 78 8.29 0.99 12.18
CA ILE A 78 7.21 0.75 11.24
C ILE A 78 6.90 -0.75 11.29
N LYS A 79 5.87 -1.15 12.05
CA LYS A 79 5.36 -2.52 11.99
C LYS A 79 4.52 -2.62 10.73
N PRO A 80 4.93 -3.41 9.71
CA PRO A 80 4.07 -3.66 8.58
C PRO A 80 2.79 -4.33 9.10
N SER A 81 1.66 -3.63 8.98
CA SER A 81 0.34 -4.18 9.28
C SER A 81 -0.03 -5.19 8.19
N ARG A 82 0.54 -6.40 8.27
CA ARG A 82 0.08 -7.55 7.49
C ARG A 82 -1.31 -7.90 8.03
N ARG A 83 -2.36 -7.48 7.32
CA ARG A 83 -3.73 -7.94 7.58
C ARG A 83 -3.81 -9.42 7.19
N GLU A 84 -3.44 -10.30 8.11
CA GLU A 84 -3.56 -11.74 7.95
C GLU A 84 -5.04 -12.11 8.11
N LYS A 85 -5.73 -12.35 6.98
CA LYS A 85 -7.06 -12.97 7.02
C LYS A 85 -6.85 -14.45 7.37
N ILE A 86 -6.96 -14.77 8.66
CA ILE A 86 -7.09 -16.16 9.11
C ILE A 86 -8.37 -16.74 8.48
N ARG A 87 -8.21 -17.62 7.49
CA ARG A 87 -9.28 -18.54 7.09
C ARG A 87 -9.34 -19.61 8.18
N LYS A 88 -10.43 -19.66 8.94
CA LYS A 88 -10.69 -20.76 9.89
C LYS A 88 -10.74 -22.07 9.10
N THR A 89 -9.98 -23.05 9.54
CA THR A 89 -9.86 -24.39 8.96
C THR A 89 -10.99 -25.28 9.50
N ASP A 90 -11.90 -25.71 8.63
CA ASP A 90 -12.82 -26.83 8.94
C ASP A 90 -12.08 -28.14 8.64
N LYS A 91 -11.43 -28.74 9.63
CA LYS A 91 -10.90 -30.13 9.56
C LYS A 91 -10.92 -30.86 10.92
N ASP A 92 -12.00 -30.69 11.69
CA ASP A 92 -12.24 -31.47 12.92
C ASP A 92 -12.89 -32.85 12.67
N ASP A 93 -13.02 -33.32 11.41
CA ASP A 93 -13.81 -34.52 11.09
C ASP A 93 -13.04 -35.79 10.64
N ILE A 94 -11.70 -35.87 10.80
CA ILE A 94 -10.93 -37.06 10.37
C ILE A 94 -10.01 -37.61 11.46
N ASN A 95 -10.54 -38.08 12.59
CA ASN A 95 -10.04 -39.34 13.19
C ASN A 95 -10.97 -39.99 14.23
N ALA A 96 -12.28 -39.76 14.17
CA ALA A 96 -13.26 -40.62 14.83
C ALA A 96 -13.53 -41.84 13.96
N LYS A 97 -12.57 -42.79 13.87
CA LYS A 97 -12.76 -44.20 13.44
C LYS A 97 -11.41 -44.88 13.23
N ARG A 98 -10.95 -45.64 14.24
CA ARG A 98 -10.28 -46.97 14.14
C ARG A 98 -9.71 -47.36 15.51
N GLY A 99 -10.62 -47.56 16.47
CA GLY A 99 -10.38 -48.32 17.69
C GLY A 99 -11.24 -49.56 17.66
N THR A 100 -10.99 -50.48 16.73
CA THR A 100 -11.67 -51.78 16.69
C THR A 100 -10.80 -52.80 17.40
N LYS A 101 -11.12 -53.06 18.67
CA LYS A 101 -10.72 -54.29 19.37
C LYS A 101 -11.20 -55.48 18.53
N ILE A 102 -10.29 -56.40 18.22
CA ILE A 102 -10.67 -57.75 17.80
C ILE A 102 -10.18 -58.66 18.91
N THR A 103 -11.08 -59.00 19.82
CA THR A 103 -10.98 -60.13 20.74
C THR A 103 -11.48 -61.38 20.03
N GLU A 104 -10.71 -62.47 20.20
CA GLU A 104 -11.09 -63.90 20.14
C GLU A 104 -11.61 -64.49 18.82
N ILE A 105 -10.89 -65.50 18.28
CA ILE A 105 -11.46 -66.78 17.84
C ILE A 105 -10.40 -67.90 18.08
N ILE A 106 -10.73 -68.78 19.05
CA ILE A 106 -10.45 -70.23 19.24
C ILE A 106 -9.02 -70.75 18.99
#